data_AF-A0A0G1PMI4-F1
#
_entry.id   AF-A0A0G1PMI4-F1
#
_cell.length_a   1.000
_cell.length_b   1.000
_cell.length_c   1.000
_cell.angle_alpha   90.00
_cell.angle_beta   90.00
_cell.angle_gamma   90.00
#
_symmetry.space_group_name_H-M   'P 1'
#
loop_
_entity.id
_entity.type
_entity.pdbx_description
1 polymer ?
#
loop_
_entity_poly.entity_id
_entity_poly.type
_entity_poly.pdbx_seq_one_letter_code
_entity_poly.pdbx_strand_id
1 'polypeptide(L)'
;MKNTNQKSFLYLDSGHLYFVYPGLEKPIKFNYPPKAISDLEINDRSLLVNGLDASLFSQKVTPGPLIIILSKNITFQKKMEIGTQEETKQEFLESIPFENVSIKHYNAHNGGPLLVTNKDFFQEFQTIFSARGFSIEAIIPEAVLTSSTNSFNPKQINSYATLHLTASLVHSLSLIGVYNRYEPRIQRIARKQFALNKNLRTLIIVFIFALLILAGSFAYSRIKYSRPIPEVSRPVVVTPVKMVTDDPLLVNIRIYYFGKNEKQARTLQSNLWAAGFKNTDLVASSSAIIKSNLFVSSQLSTNITQQIRLELDKVDRNYSLMQTSNSVSESSIFLSSPAK
;
A
#
# COMPACT_ATOMS: atom_id res chain seq x y z
N MET A 1 27.22 28.62 24.61
CA MET A 1 28.06 27.70 23.81
C MET A 1 27.18 26.60 23.26
N LYS A 2 26.96 26.53 21.94
CA LYS A 2 26.18 25.45 21.30
C LYS A 2 27.07 24.21 21.21
N ASN A 3 26.61 23.11 21.82
CA ASN A 3 27.32 21.84 21.87
C ASN A 3 27.36 21.23 20.44
N THR A 4 28.52 21.25 19.80
CA THR A 4 28.74 21.02 18.36
C THR A 4 28.69 19.56 17.92
N ASN A 5 28.16 18.64 18.74
CA ASN A 5 28.23 17.19 18.47
C ASN A 5 26.88 16.47 18.56
N GLN A 6 25.76 17.20 18.46
CA GLN A 6 24.44 16.57 18.50
C GLN A 6 24.05 16.05 17.11
N LYS A 7 24.00 14.73 16.98
CA LYS A 7 23.59 14.03 15.76
C LYS A 7 22.06 13.88 15.72
N SER A 8 21.50 13.95 14.52
CA SER A 8 20.10 13.56 14.31
C SER A 8 20.00 12.05 14.11
N PHE A 9 18.84 11.48 14.44
CA PHE A 9 18.59 10.06 14.27
C PHE A 9 17.26 9.82 13.54
N LEU A 10 17.27 8.87 12.61
CA LEU A 10 16.09 8.41 11.91
C LEU A 10 15.87 6.94 12.24
N TYR A 11 14.88 6.64 13.08
CA TYR A 11 14.48 5.26 13.35
C TYR A 11 13.43 4.81 12.36
N LEU A 12 13.76 3.81 11.54
CA LEU A 12 12.86 3.21 10.57
C LEU A 12 12.24 1.93 11.12
N ASP A 13 10.91 1.90 11.18
CA ASP A 13 10.10 0.73 11.49
C ASP A 13 9.26 0.31 10.27
N SER A 14 8.50 -0.77 10.37
CA SER A 14 7.72 -1.33 9.26
C SER A 14 6.52 -0.48 8.85
N GLY A 15 5.89 0.23 9.80
CA GLY A 15 4.71 1.05 9.56
C GLY A 15 4.90 2.55 9.82
N HIS A 16 6.03 2.95 10.37
CA HIS A 16 6.29 4.34 10.74
C HIS A 16 7.79 4.58 10.90
N LEU A 17 8.15 5.86 11.01
CA LEU A 17 9.46 6.29 11.45
C LEU A 17 9.37 7.25 12.63
N TYR A 18 10.45 7.34 13.40
CA TYR A 18 10.70 8.45 14.31
C TYR A 18 11.92 9.23 13.85
N PHE A 19 11.78 10.55 13.78
CA PHE A 19 12.88 11.45 13.56
C PHE A 19 13.19 12.21 14.84
N VAL A 20 14.43 12.04 15.31
CA VAL A 20 14.95 12.72 16.49
C VAL A 20 15.95 13.75 16.04
N TYR A 21 15.64 14.99 16.39
CA TYR A 21 16.41 16.15 15.99
C TYR A 21 16.86 16.95 17.22
N PRO A 22 18.13 17.40 17.26
CA PRO A 22 18.62 18.27 18.34
C PRO A 22 17.85 19.60 18.38
N GLY A 23 17.13 19.84 19.47
CA GLY A 23 16.32 21.05 19.66
C GLY A 23 14.82 20.85 19.54
N LEU A 24 14.35 19.63 19.25
CA LEU A 24 12.95 19.25 19.46
C LEU A 24 12.75 18.72 20.89
N GLU A 25 11.56 18.94 21.46
CA GLU A 25 11.19 18.37 22.77
C GLU A 25 10.80 16.89 22.69
N LYS A 26 10.25 16.46 21.55
CA LYS A 26 9.81 15.09 21.30
C LYS A 26 10.18 14.63 19.89
N PRO A 27 10.41 13.33 19.66
CA PRO A 27 10.59 12.79 18.32
C PRO A 27 9.38 13.06 17.43
N ILE A 28 9.62 13.40 16.16
CA ILE A 28 8.55 13.49 15.17
C ILE A 28 8.23 12.08 14.71
N LYS A 29 6.99 11.64 14.93
CA LYS A 29 6.48 10.37 14.40
C LYS A 29 5.84 10.61 13.04
N PHE A 30 6.23 9.84 12.03
CA PHE A 30 5.59 9.81 10.73
C PHE A 30 5.08 8.39 10.44
N ASN A 31 3.77 8.23 10.31
CA ASN A 31 3.17 6.96 9.91
C ASN A 31 3.19 6.87 8.39
N TYR A 32 3.60 5.72 7.86
CA TYR A 32 3.65 5.56 6.41
C TYR A 32 2.23 5.50 5.83
N PRO A 33 1.92 6.29 4.78
CA PRO A 33 0.69 6.10 4.03
C PRO A 33 0.69 4.69 3.42
N PRO A 34 -0.35 3.85 3.60
CA PRO A 34 -0.37 2.47 3.07
C PRO A 34 -0.22 2.39 1.55
N LYS A 35 -0.61 3.45 0.82
CA LYS A 35 -0.41 3.57 -0.62
C LYS A 35 1.03 3.92 -1.00
N ALA A 36 1.78 4.56 -0.10
CA ALA A 36 3.18 4.92 -0.33
C ALA A 36 4.12 3.76 0.00
N ILE A 37 3.86 3.08 1.12
CA ILE A 37 4.68 1.97 1.60
C ILE A 37 3.76 0.83 2.07
N SER A 38 4.04 -0.39 1.61
CA SER A 38 3.46 -1.63 2.14
C SER A 38 4.52 -2.73 2.11
N ASP A 39 4.53 -3.61 3.10
CA ASP A 39 5.43 -4.79 3.13
C ASP A 39 6.93 -4.46 2.93
N LEU A 40 7.35 -3.29 3.45
CA LEU A 40 8.71 -2.74 3.27
C LEU A 40 9.09 -2.43 1.82
N GLU A 41 8.11 -2.32 0.92
CA GLU A 41 8.27 -1.84 -0.45
C GLU A 41 7.70 -0.43 -0.59
N ILE A 42 8.33 0.38 -1.44
CA ILE A 42 7.93 1.76 -1.69
C ILE A 42 7.16 1.78 -3.01
N ASN A 43 5.84 1.84 -2.91
CA ASN A 43 4.91 1.79 -4.03
C ASN A 43 4.70 3.17 -4.68
N ASP A 44 4.71 4.23 -3.87
CA ASP A 44 4.55 5.61 -4.35
C ASP A 44 5.54 6.53 -3.64
N ARG A 45 6.67 6.72 -4.30
CA ARG A 45 7.75 7.61 -3.86
C ARG A 45 7.28 9.05 -3.71
N SER A 46 6.45 9.55 -4.62
CA SER A 46 5.99 10.95 -4.60
C SER A 46 5.11 11.19 -3.38
N LEU A 47 4.20 10.27 -3.08
CA LEU A 47 3.35 10.34 -1.89
C LEU A 47 4.17 10.27 -0.59
N LEU A 48 5.20 9.41 -0.54
CA LEU A 48 6.12 9.34 0.60
C LEU A 48 6.84 10.68 0.83
N VAL A 49 7.46 11.21 -0.22
CA VAL A 49 8.24 12.46 -0.18
C VAL A 49 7.36 13.63 0.27
N ASN A 50 6.17 13.78 -0.34
CA ASN A 50 5.22 14.82 0.03
C ASN A 50 4.76 14.70 1.50
N GLY A 51 4.53 13.48 1.98
CA GLY A 51 4.16 13.22 3.37
C GLY A 51 5.27 13.58 4.36
N LEU A 52 6.53 13.27 4.01
CA LEU A 52 7.69 13.63 4.81
C LEU A 52 7.91 15.15 4.82
N ASP A 53 7.74 15.83 3.68
CA ASP A 53 7.82 17.30 3.59
C ASP A 53 6.80 17.99 4.48
N ALA A 54 5.55 17.53 4.43
CA ALA A 54 4.48 18.08 5.26
C ALA A 54 4.71 17.84 6.76
N SER A 55 5.22 16.67 7.14
CA SER A 55 5.28 16.23 8.56
C SER A 55 6.58 16.59 9.27
N LEU A 56 7.72 16.48 8.57
CA LEU A 56 9.05 16.59 9.14
C LEU A 56 9.75 17.88 8.70
N PHE A 57 9.86 18.09 7.38
CA PHE A 57 10.69 19.17 6.85
C PHE A 57 10.04 20.55 6.97
N SER A 58 8.73 20.61 7.22
CA SER A 58 8.02 21.83 7.61
C SER A 58 8.50 22.41 8.96
N GLN A 59 9.16 21.61 9.81
CA GLN A 59 9.56 22.00 11.16
C GLN A 59 10.95 22.64 11.25
N LYS A 60 11.28 23.68 10.46
CA LYS A 60 12.54 24.48 10.53
C LYS A 60 13.82 23.70 10.92
N VAL A 61 13.92 22.44 10.49
CA VAL A 61 15.01 21.53 10.87
C VAL A 61 16.19 21.85 9.97
N THR A 62 17.33 22.18 10.58
CA THR A 62 18.56 22.46 9.83
C THR A 62 19.24 21.15 9.48
N PRO A 63 19.54 20.87 8.19
CA PRO A 63 20.23 19.66 7.80
C PRO A 63 21.59 19.52 8.49
N GLY A 64 22.00 18.28 8.77
CA GLY A 64 23.24 17.98 9.47
C GLY A 64 23.54 16.48 9.49
N PRO A 65 24.46 16.03 10.37
CA PRO A 65 24.75 14.61 10.55
C PRO A 65 23.53 13.80 10.96
N LEU A 66 23.29 12.69 10.27
CA LEU A 66 22.15 11.80 10.48
C LEU A 66 22.61 10.34 10.55
N ILE A 67 22.18 9.65 11.59
CA ILE A 67 22.31 8.19 11.73
C ILE A 67 20.93 7.56 11.51
N ILE A 68 20.83 6.63 10.58
CA ILE A 68 19.62 5.83 10.37
C ILE A 68 19.74 4.58 11.24
N ILE A 69 18.70 4.30 12.03
CA ILE A 69 18.58 3.10 12.85
C ILE A 69 17.45 2.23 12.28
N LEU A 70 17.75 0.98 11.97
CA LEU A 70 16.77 0.03 11.45
C LEU A 70 16.17 -0.78 12.60
N SER A 71 14.85 -0.72 12.78
CA SER A 71 14.16 -1.51 13.81
C SER A 71 14.35 -3.01 13.62
N LYS A 72 14.10 -3.77 14.68
CA LYS A 72 14.05 -5.24 14.61
C LYS A 72 12.98 -5.76 13.65
N ASN A 73 11.92 -4.99 13.39
CA ASN A 73 10.81 -5.40 12.53
C ASN A 73 11.12 -5.30 11.03
N ILE A 74 12.22 -4.62 10.67
CA ILE A 74 12.65 -4.46 9.27
C ILE A 74 13.99 -5.15 9.01
N THR A 75 14.47 -5.95 9.96
CA THR A 75 15.71 -6.71 9.89
C THR A 75 15.46 -8.17 10.22
N PHE A 76 16.01 -9.07 9.43
CA PHE A 76 16.01 -10.51 9.67
C PHE A 76 17.32 -10.90 10.32
N GLN A 77 17.25 -11.77 11.32
CA GLN A 77 18.41 -12.20 12.10
C GLN A 77 18.47 -13.70 12.20
N LYS A 78 19.65 -14.28 11.96
CA LYS A 78 19.98 -15.66 12.31
C LYS A 78 21.28 -15.67 13.10
N LYS A 79 21.28 -16.36 14.24
CA LYS A 79 22.51 -16.61 15.00
C LYS A 79 23.33 -17.64 14.22
N MET A 80 24.59 -17.33 13.94
CA MET A 80 25.50 -18.25 13.28
C MET A 80 26.41 -18.84 14.34
N GLU A 81 26.52 -20.15 14.46
CA GLU A 81 27.53 -20.77 15.32
C GLU A 81 28.89 -20.81 14.62
N ILE A 82 29.97 -20.94 15.40
CA ILE A 82 31.31 -21.11 14.83
C ILE A 82 31.34 -22.42 14.03
N GLY A 83 31.73 -22.34 12.76
CA GLY A 83 31.71 -23.50 11.86
C GLY A 83 30.35 -23.79 11.22
N THR A 84 29.36 -22.88 11.33
CA THR A 84 28.08 -23.03 10.61
C THR A 84 28.33 -23.29 9.12
N GLN A 85 27.67 -24.33 8.61
CA GLN A 85 27.78 -24.73 7.21
C GLN A 85 27.22 -23.62 6.29
N GLU A 86 27.86 -23.41 5.13
CA GLU A 86 27.37 -22.43 4.14
C GLU A 86 25.94 -22.76 3.65
N GLU A 87 25.51 -24.02 3.73
CA GLU A 87 24.13 -24.45 3.44
C GLU A 87 23.10 -23.79 4.36
N THR A 88 23.31 -23.82 5.68
CA THR A 88 22.41 -23.21 6.67
C THR A 88 22.30 -21.68 6.51
N LYS A 89 23.40 -21.06 6.08
CA LYS A 89 23.46 -19.64 5.75
C LYS A 89 22.66 -19.35 4.48
N GLN A 90 22.81 -20.19 3.46
CA GLN A 90 22.16 -20.02 2.19
C GLN A 90 20.64 -20.25 2.28
N GLU A 91 20.19 -21.28 3.01
CA GLU A 91 18.78 -21.53 3.31
C GLU A 91 18.12 -20.32 3.99
N PHE A 92 18.81 -19.70 4.95
CA PHE A 92 18.31 -18.50 5.60
C PHE A 92 18.17 -17.33 4.63
N LEU A 93 19.15 -17.11 3.77
CA LEU A 93 19.11 -16.04 2.77
C LEU A 93 18.01 -16.27 1.72
N GLU A 94 17.76 -17.52 1.37
CA GLU A 94 16.68 -17.93 0.47
C GLU A 94 15.29 -17.70 1.08
N SER A 95 15.17 -17.74 2.42
CA SER A 95 13.91 -17.42 3.11
C SER A 95 13.54 -15.93 3.10
N ILE A 96 14.45 -15.04 2.68
CA ILE A 96 14.24 -13.59 2.76
C ILE A 96 13.38 -13.11 1.58
N PRO A 97 12.23 -12.47 1.83
CA PRO A 97 11.27 -12.14 0.78
C PRO A 97 11.60 -10.84 0.03
N PHE A 98 12.89 -10.58 -0.27
CA PHE A 98 13.32 -9.35 -0.95
C PHE A 98 14.34 -9.63 -2.04
N GLU A 99 14.21 -8.90 -3.16
CA GLU A 99 15.11 -9.05 -4.31
C GLU A 99 16.52 -8.50 -4.02
N ASN A 100 16.59 -7.29 -3.48
CA ASN A 100 17.84 -6.61 -3.14
C ASN A 100 17.97 -6.50 -1.63
N VAL A 101 18.94 -7.23 -1.06
CA VAL A 101 19.18 -7.26 0.38
C VAL A 101 20.55 -6.70 0.75
N SER A 102 20.63 -6.07 1.91
CA SER A 102 21.89 -5.76 2.59
C SER A 102 22.13 -6.79 3.67
N ILE A 103 23.35 -7.33 3.73
CA ILE A 103 23.71 -8.43 4.62
C ILE A 103 24.91 -7.99 5.45
N LYS A 104 24.98 -8.37 6.72
CA LYS A 104 26.21 -8.21 7.51
C LYS A 104 26.29 -9.26 8.62
N HIS A 105 27.43 -9.92 8.71
CA HIS A 105 27.73 -10.86 9.78
C HIS A 105 28.54 -10.14 10.86
N TYR A 106 27.92 -9.87 12.00
CA TYR A 106 28.58 -9.22 13.13
C TYR A 106 29.31 -10.26 13.95
N ASN A 107 30.53 -9.95 14.42
CA ASN A 107 31.36 -10.86 15.23
C ASN A 107 31.51 -12.27 14.63
N ALA A 108 31.75 -12.35 13.31
CA ALA A 108 31.77 -13.62 12.57
C ALA A 108 32.72 -14.68 13.15
N HIS A 109 33.86 -14.26 13.71
CA HIS A 109 34.84 -15.15 14.34
C HIS A 109 34.32 -15.84 15.61
N ASN A 110 33.30 -15.27 16.25
CA ASN A 110 32.75 -15.76 17.53
C ASN A 110 31.32 -16.30 17.38
N GLY A 111 30.86 -16.54 16.14
CA GLY A 111 29.49 -16.99 15.91
C GLY A 111 28.44 -15.92 16.28
N GLY A 112 28.64 -14.69 15.80
CA GLY A 112 27.66 -13.63 16.00
C GLY A 112 26.48 -13.68 15.03
N PRO A 113 25.60 -12.66 15.08
CA PRO A 113 24.39 -12.66 14.26
C PRO A 113 24.69 -12.27 12.81
N LEU A 114 24.09 -13.04 11.89
CA LEU A 114 23.93 -12.66 10.49
C LEU A 114 22.64 -11.85 10.36
N LEU A 115 22.76 -10.59 9.97
CA LEU A 115 21.64 -9.69 9.74
C LEU A 115 21.42 -9.46 8.25
N VAL A 116 20.15 -9.43 7.86
CA VAL A 116 19.69 -9.20 6.49
C VAL A 116 18.54 -8.19 6.52
N THR A 117 18.49 -7.26 5.56
CA THR A 117 17.40 -6.28 5.47
C THR A 117 17.17 -5.88 4.01
N ASN A 118 15.97 -5.38 3.69
CA ASN A 118 15.65 -4.84 2.37
C ASN A 118 16.53 -3.60 2.09
N LYS A 119 17.42 -3.72 1.09
CA LYS A 119 18.36 -2.66 0.72
C LYS A 119 17.64 -1.46 0.12
N ASP A 120 16.70 -1.72 -0.79
CA ASP A 120 15.97 -0.69 -1.52
C ASP A 120 15.18 0.20 -0.56
N PHE A 121 14.60 -0.40 0.49
CA PHE A 121 13.82 0.31 1.50
C PHE A 121 14.63 1.41 2.20
N PHE A 122 15.74 1.07 2.87
CA PHE A 122 16.49 2.09 3.61
C PHE A 122 17.29 3.02 2.68
N GLN A 123 17.68 2.57 1.49
CA GLN A 123 18.39 3.39 0.52
C GLN A 123 17.51 4.50 -0.04
N GLU A 124 16.21 4.28 -0.16
CA GLU A 124 15.30 5.35 -0.55
C GLU A 124 15.23 6.43 0.53
N PHE A 125 15.13 6.07 1.82
CA PHE A 125 15.21 7.06 2.91
C PHE A 125 16.57 7.77 2.92
N GLN A 126 17.67 7.05 2.72
CA GLN A 126 19.00 7.66 2.55
C GLN A 126 18.97 8.72 1.45
N THR A 127 18.42 8.38 0.28
CA THR A 127 18.32 9.28 -0.88
C THR A 127 17.45 10.51 -0.59
N ILE A 128 16.28 10.31 0.02
CA ILE A 128 15.33 11.37 0.37
C ILE A 128 15.94 12.38 1.34
N PHE A 129 16.64 11.91 2.37
CA PHE A 129 17.27 12.77 3.37
C PHE A 129 18.54 13.44 2.83
N SER A 130 19.37 12.73 2.05
CA SER A 130 20.54 13.33 1.40
C SER A 130 20.16 14.42 0.40
N ALA A 131 19.07 14.24 -0.36
CA ALA A 131 18.53 15.28 -1.25
C ALA A 131 18.11 16.57 -0.52
N ARG A 132 17.90 16.49 0.80
CA ARG A 132 17.58 17.62 1.68
C ARG A 132 18.79 18.11 2.49
N GLY A 133 19.99 17.68 2.12
CA GLY A 133 21.25 18.16 2.71
C GLY A 133 21.68 17.44 3.99
N PHE A 134 21.00 16.37 4.41
CA PHE A 134 21.48 15.56 5.55
C PHE A 134 22.70 14.72 5.14
N SER A 135 23.70 14.70 6.01
CA SER A 135 24.88 13.85 5.85
C SER A 135 24.64 12.52 6.57
N ILE A 136 24.35 11.47 5.80
CA ILE A 136 24.08 10.14 6.36
C ILE A 136 25.39 9.48 6.77
N GLU A 137 25.68 9.46 8.07
CA GLU A 137 26.93 8.91 8.61
C GLU A 137 26.90 7.38 8.72
N ALA A 138 25.71 6.83 9.01
CA ALA A 138 25.57 5.41 9.30
C ALA A 138 24.14 4.90 9.08
N ILE A 139 24.04 3.61 8.78
CA ILE A 139 22.78 2.86 8.80
C ILE A 139 23.00 1.65 9.69
N ILE A 140 22.42 1.64 10.89
CA ILE A 140 22.75 0.68 11.95
C ILE A 140 21.50 -0.11 12.34
N PRO A 141 21.53 -1.46 12.31
CA PRO A 141 20.46 -2.27 12.89
C PRO A 141 20.35 -2.07 14.41
N GLU A 142 19.13 -1.93 14.92
CA GLU A 142 18.86 -1.82 16.36
C GLU A 142 19.40 -3.03 17.13
N ALA A 143 19.31 -4.22 16.53
CA ALA A 143 19.77 -5.48 17.11
C ALA A 143 21.25 -5.49 17.54
N VAL A 144 22.09 -4.62 16.94
CA VAL A 144 23.52 -4.53 17.29
C VAL A 144 23.83 -3.39 18.26
N LEU A 145 22.86 -2.53 18.56
CA LEU A 145 22.98 -1.46 19.57
C LEU A 145 22.70 -1.98 20.99
N THR A 146 21.82 -2.99 21.11
CA THR A 146 21.35 -3.51 22.41
C THR A 146 22.38 -4.35 23.16
N SER A 147 23.48 -4.75 22.52
CA SER A 147 24.57 -5.49 23.17
C SER A 147 25.45 -4.61 24.06
N SER A 148 25.39 -3.28 23.89
CA SER A 148 26.33 -2.33 24.51
C SER A 148 25.68 -1.16 25.25
N THR A 149 24.36 -0.96 25.16
CA THR A 149 23.67 0.20 25.76
C THR A 149 22.30 -0.17 26.34
N ASN A 150 21.96 0.41 27.50
CA ASN A 150 20.65 0.31 28.14
C ASN A 150 19.53 0.67 27.13
N SER A 151 18.39 -0.03 27.23
CA SER A 151 17.24 -0.02 26.31
C SER A 151 17.09 1.23 25.43
N PHE A 152 17.45 1.09 24.15
CA PHE A 152 17.11 2.07 23.13
C PHE A 152 15.57 2.20 23.04
N ASN A 153 15.03 3.41 23.16
CA ASN A 153 13.60 3.68 23.07
C ASN A 153 13.33 4.80 22.05
N PRO A 154 12.90 4.48 20.83
CA PRO A 154 12.79 5.47 19.76
C PRO A 154 11.77 6.60 20.04
N LYS A 155 10.95 6.47 21.08
CA LYS A 155 9.98 7.48 21.52
C LYS A 155 10.57 8.53 22.46
N GLN A 156 11.79 8.34 22.97
CA GLN A 156 12.43 9.23 23.94
C GLN A 156 13.72 9.81 23.36
N ILE A 157 13.84 11.13 23.30
CA ILE A 157 15.05 11.80 22.78
C ILE A 157 16.30 11.37 23.57
N ASN A 158 16.15 11.21 24.89
CA ASN A 158 17.26 10.85 25.77
C ASN A 158 17.89 9.50 25.45
N SER A 159 17.14 8.54 24.88
CA SER A 159 17.73 7.24 24.50
C SER A 159 18.69 7.33 23.32
N TYR A 160 18.64 8.43 22.55
CA TYR A 160 19.57 8.70 21.46
C TYR A 160 20.79 9.49 21.94
N ALA A 161 20.62 10.34 22.95
CA ALA A 161 21.74 11.01 23.61
C ALA A 161 22.66 10.02 24.35
N THR A 162 22.12 8.89 24.82
CA THR A 162 22.90 7.79 25.43
C THR A 162 23.64 6.91 24.42
N LEU A 163 23.33 7.02 23.12
CA LEU A 163 24.07 6.33 22.07
C LEU A 163 25.41 7.04 21.86
N HIS A 164 26.38 6.76 22.74
CA HIS A 164 27.78 7.17 22.58
C HIS A 164 28.45 6.39 21.44
N LEU A 165 28.02 6.65 20.22
CA LEU A 165 28.55 6.04 19.00
C LEU A 165 29.83 6.77 18.59
N THR A 166 30.97 6.22 18.97
CA THR A 166 32.28 6.68 18.48
C THR A 166 32.38 6.45 16.97
N ALA A 167 33.24 7.20 16.27
CA ALA A 167 33.43 7.03 14.83
C ALA A 167 33.81 5.58 14.45
N SER A 168 34.63 4.91 15.28
CA SER A 168 35.01 3.51 15.08
C SER A 168 33.83 2.55 15.21
N LEU A 169 32.95 2.76 16.19
CA LEU A 169 31.71 1.98 16.36
C LEU A 169 30.71 2.26 15.24
N VAL A 170 30.56 3.52 14.83
CA VAL A 170 29.71 3.90 13.70
C VAL A 170 30.14 3.13 12.45
N HIS A 171 31.43 3.16 12.12
CA HIS A 171 31.95 2.45 10.95
C HIS A 171 31.80 0.93 11.09
N SER A 172 32.12 0.35 12.24
CA SER A 172 32.04 -1.11 12.45
C SER A 172 30.61 -1.63 12.45
N LEU A 173 29.63 -0.81 12.85
CA LEU A 173 28.23 -1.19 12.89
C LEU A 173 27.45 -0.84 11.62
N SER A 174 27.88 0.16 10.85
CA SER A 174 27.15 0.64 9.67
C SER A 174 27.01 -0.40 8.55
N LEU A 175 25.84 -0.42 7.92
CA LEU A 175 25.56 -1.13 6.67
C LEU A 175 26.00 -0.33 5.42
N ILE A 176 26.42 0.92 5.57
CA ILE A 176 26.96 1.74 4.47
C ILE A 176 28.31 1.16 4.03
N GLY A 177 28.51 1.03 2.71
CA GLY A 177 29.81 0.63 2.15
C GLY A 177 30.17 -0.84 2.37
N VAL A 178 29.25 -1.66 2.87
CA VAL A 178 29.45 -3.11 3.02
C VAL A 178 29.43 -3.76 1.64
N TYR A 179 30.59 -3.78 0.98
CA TYR A 179 30.84 -4.61 -0.19
C TYR A 179 31.05 -6.05 0.29
N ASN A 180 29.96 -6.78 0.49
CA ASN A 180 30.08 -8.19 0.79
C ASN A 180 30.60 -8.91 -0.45
N ARG A 181 31.69 -9.68 -0.29
CA ARG A 181 32.21 -10.58 -1.33
C ARG A 181 31.14 -11.59 -1.84
N TYR A 182 30.03 -11.71 -1.11
CA TYR A 182 28.87 -12.56 -1.40
C TYR A 182 27.70 -11.84 -2.11
N GLU A 183 27.69 -10.50 -2.20
CA GLU A 183 26.61 -9.71 -2.81
C GLU A 183 26.20 -10.23 -4.21
N PRO A 184 27.14 -10.54 -5.14
CA PRO A 184 26.75 -10.92 -6.50
C PRO A 184 26.15 -12.32 -6.62
N ARG A 185 26.55 -13.28 -5.76
CA ARG A 185 25.97 -14.63 -5.77
C ARG A 185 24.61 -14.65 -5.08
N ILE A 186 24.48 -13.96 -3.95
CA ILE A 186 23.25 -13.96 -3.16
C ILE A 186 22.16 -13.12 -3.83
N GLN A 187 22.49 -11.96 -4.41
CA GLN A 187 21.53 -11.20 -5.23
C GLN A 187 21.01 -12.04 -6.40
N ARG A 188 21.83 -12.89 -7.03
CA ARG A 188 21.36 -13.78 -8.10
C ARG A 188 20.37 -14.83 -7.58
N ILE A 189 20.59 -15.37 -6.38
CA ILE A 189 19.69 -16.39 -5.79
C ILE A 189 18.38 -15.73 -5.36
N ALA A 190 18.45 -14.62 -4.62
CA ALA A 190 17.29 -13.82 -4.21
C ALA A 190 16.47 -13.35 -5.42
N ARG A 191 17.12 -12.83 -6.47
CA ARG A 191 16.46 -12.48 -7.74
C ARG A 191 15.79 -13.64 -8.42
N LYS A 192 16.46 -14.80 -8.49
CA LYS A 192 15.88 -16.01 -9.10
C LYS A 192 14.64 -16.49 -8.33
N GLN A 193 14.69 -16.52 -7.01
CA GLN A 193 13.54 -16.94 -6.19
C GLN A 193 12.41 -15.91 -6.20
N PHE A 194 12.72 -14.62 -6.11
CA PHE A 194 11.71 -13.56 -6.20
C PHE A 194 11.04 -13.54 -7.59
N ALA A 195 11.80 -13.74 -8.67
CA ALA A 195 11.27 -13.94 -10.01
C ALA A 195 10.41 -15.20 -10.11
N LEU A 196 10.83 -16.32 -9.51
CA LEU A 196 10.04 -17.55 -9.44
C LEU A 196 8.72 -17.34 -8.70
N ASN A 197 8.71 -16.65 -7.57
CA ASN A 197 7.50 -16.37 -6.78
C ASN A 197 6.57 -15.36 -7.47
N LYS A 198 7.11 -14.33 -8.12
CA LYS A 198 6.34 -13.40 -8.97
C LYS A 198 5.69 -14.14 -10.14
N ASN A 199 6.44 -15.05 -10.76
CA ASN A 199 5.93 -15.92 -11.82
C ASN A 199 4.88 -16.91 -11.29
N LEU A 200 5.04 -17.44 -10.07
CA LEU A 200 4.07 -18.34 -9.45
C LEU A 200 2.73 -17.64 -9.19
N ARG A 201 2.75 -16.43 -8.61
CA ARG A 201 1.51 -15.63 -8.42
C ARG A 201 0.84 -15.31 -9.75
N THR A 202 1.62 -14.98 -10.78
CA THR A 202 1.11 -14.73 -12.13
C THR A 202 0.53 -16.00 -12.75
N LEU A 203 1.20 -17.15 -12.58
CA LEU A 203 0.78 -18.46 -13.09
C LEU A 203 -0.48 -18.96 -12.39
N ILE A 204 -0.62 -18.73 -11.08
CA ILE A 204 -1.85 -19.01 -10.33
C ILE A 204 -3.02 -18.18 -10.89
N ILE A 205 -2.81 -16.88 -11.14
CA ILE A 205 -3.85 -16.02 -11.74
C ILE A 205 -4.23 -16.51 -13.15
N VAL A 206 -3.26 -16.85 -13.99
CA VAL A 206 -3.49 -17.40 -15.34
C VAL A 206 -4.23 -18.74 -15.26
N PHE A 207 -3.87 -19.61 -14.31
CA PHE A 207 -4.52 -20.90 -14.11
C PHE A 207 -5.99 -20.74 -13.68
N ILE A 208 -6.27 -19.87 -12.70
CA ILE A 208 -7.65 -19.55 -12.28
C ILE A 208 -8.45 -19.00 -13.45
N PHE A 209 -7.86 -18.10 -14.23
CA PHE A 209 -8.51 -17.51 -15.40
C PHE A 209 -8.83 -18.55 -16.48
N ALA A 210 -7.90 -19.48 -16.76
CA ALA A 210 -8.12 -20.59 -17.69
C ALA A 210 -9.23 -21.53 -17.21
N LEU A 211 -9.29 -21.81 -15.91
CA LEU A 211 -10.31 -22.66 -15.29
C LEU A 211 -11.70 -22.01 -15.38
N LEU A 212 -11.79 -20.69 -15.20
CA LEU A 212 -13.02 -19.93 -15.39
C LEU A 212 -13.51 -19.95 -16.86
N ILE A 213 -12.61 -19.84 -17.83
CA ILE A 213 -12.97 -19.94 -19.26
C ILE A 213 -13.49 -21.34 -19.59
N LEU A 214 -12.84 -22.40 -19.09
CA LEU A 214 -13.27 -23.78 -19.25
C LEU A 214 -14.66 -24.03 -18.63
N ALA A 215 -14.87 -23.56 -17.40
CA ALA A 215 -16.16 -23.65 -16.74
C ALA A 215 -17.25 -22.89 -17.50
N GLY A 216 -16.95 -21.68 -18.00
CA GLY A 216 -17.87 -20.89 -18.83
C GLY A 216 -18.22 -21.57 -20.14
N SER A 217 -17.24 -22.13 -20.84
CA SER A 217 -17.44 -22.90 -22.08
C SER A 217 -18.30 -24.16 -21.84
N PHE A 218 -18.07 -24.85 -20.72
CA PHE A 218 -18.87 -26.01 -20.34
C PHE A 218 -20.32 -25.64 -19.99
N ALA A 219 -20.53 -24.53 -19.28
CA ALA A 219 -21.87 -24.02 -19.00
C ALA A 219 -22.60 -23.58 -20.29
N TYR A 220 -21.90 -22.87 -21.17
CA TYR A 220 -22.44 -22.41 -22.45
C TYR A 220 -22.86 -23.58 -23.37
N SER A 221 -22.04 -24.62 -23.44
CA SER A 221 -22.36 -25.82 -24.23
C SER A 221 -23.56 -26.57 -23.66
N ARG A 222 -23.70 -26.68 -22.32
CA ARG A 222 -24.90 -27.26 -21.70
C ARG A 222 -26.19 -26.50 -22.04
N ILE A 223 -26.15 -25.17 -22.03
CA ILE A 223 -27.34 -24.33 -22.31
C ILE A 223 -27.84 -24.49 -23.75
N LYS A 224 -26.94 -24.69 -24.73
CA LYS A 224 -27.33 -24.90 -26.13
C LYS A 224 -27.94 -26.27 -26.45
N TYR A 225 -27.78 -27.28 -25.57
CA TYR A 225 -28.28 -28.65 -25.81
C TYR A 225 -29.44 -29.07 -24.89
N SER A 226 -29.89 -28.21 -23.98
CA SER A 226 -31.11 -28.45 -23.23
C SER A 226 -32.32 -28.24 -24.15
N ARG A 227 -32.91 -29.35 -24.64
CA ARG A 227 -34.26 -29.33 -25.22
C ARG A 227 -35.24 -28.76 -24.18
N PRO A 228 -36.24 -27.96 -24.59
CA PRO A 228 -37.28 -27.53 -23.67
C PRO A 228 -37.99 -28.77 -23.12
N ILE A 229 -37.87 -28.98 -21.82
CA ILE A 229 -38.61 -30.00 -21.08
C ILE A 229 -40.04 -29.46 -20.96
N PRO A 230 -41.09 -30.22 -21.33
CA PRO A 230 -42.46 -29.79 -21.08
C PRO A 230 -42.64 -29.56 -19.57
N GLU A 231 -43.18 -28.39 -19.25
CA GLU A 231 -43.32 -27.86 -17.91
C GLU A 231 -44.21 -28.79 -17.06
N VAL A 232 -43.58 -29.62 -16.23
CA VAL A 232 -44.26 -30.35 -15.16
C VAL A 232 -44.38 -29.39 -13.98
N SER A 233 -45.62 -29.01 -13.67
CA SER A 233 -46.00 -28.18 -12.53
C SER A 233 -45.44 -28.77 -11.23
N ARG A 234 -44.35 -28.19 -10.72
CA ARG A 234 -43.83 -28.49 -9.39
C ARG A 234 -44.54 -27.63 -8.35
N PRO A 235 -44.76 -28.14 -7.13
CA PRO A 235 -45.28 -27.35 -6.04
C PRO A 235 -44.33 -26.19 -5.71
N VAL A 236 -44.93 -25.03 -5.45
CA VAL A 236 -44.28 -23.77 -5.13
C VAL A 236 -43.42 -23.95 -3.87
N VAL A 237 -42.10 -23.98 -4.04
CA VAL A 237 -41.16 -23.75 -2.95
C VAL A 237 -41.04 -22.24 -2.81
N VAL A 238 -41.60 -21.72 -1.72
CA VAL A 238 -41.54 -20.30 -1.37
C VAL A 238 -40.08 -19.97 -1.07
N THR A 239 -39.38 -19.46 -2.08
CA THR A 239 -38.06 -18.85 -1.89
C THR A 239 -38.32 -17.50 -1.20
N PRO A 240 -37.56 -17.11 -0.17
CA PRO A 240 -37.76 -15.80 0.45
C PRO A 240 -37.64 -14.72 -0.62
N VAL A 241 -38.74 -13.96 -0.81
CA VAL A 241 -38.83 -12.88 -1.79
C VAL A 241 -37.72 -11.89 -1.47
N LYS A 242 -36.71 -11.82 -2.34
CA LYS A 242 -35.76 -10.73 -2.34
C LYS A 242 -36.59 -9.46 -2.58
N MET A 243 -36.73 -8.61 -1.57
CA MET A 243 -37.45 -7.34 -1.70
C MET A 243 -36.70 -6.48 -2.71
N VAL A 244 -37.13 -6.52 -3.96
CA VAL A 244 -36.63 -5.64 -5.02
C VAL A 244 -37.43 -4.34 -4.94
N THR A 245 -36.74 -3.21 -4.86
CA THR A 245 -37.41 -1.90 -4.80
C THR A 245 -37.79 -1.46 -6.21
N ASP A 246 -39.10 -1.29 -6.43
CA ASP A 246 -39.71 -0.80 -7.67
C ASP A 246 -40.22 0.65 -7.58
N ASP A 247 -40.16 1.27 -6.40
CA ASP A 247 -40.61 2.64 -6.17
C ASP A 247 -39.44 3.63 -6.26
N PRO A 248 -39.44 4.59 -7.21
CA PRO A 248 -38.43 5.64 -7.33
C PRO A 248 -38.23 6.48 -6.07
N LEU A 249 -39.27 6.64 -5.23
CA LEU A 249 -39.20 7.44 -4.00
C LEU A 249 -38.36 6.79 -2.90
N LEU A 250 -38.12 5.48 -2.99
CA LEU A 250 -37.33 4.72 -2.02
C LEU A 250 -35.85 4.57 -2.43
N VAL A 251 -35.47 5.15 -3.58
CA VAL A 251 -34.12 5.02 -4.14
C VAL A 251 -33.29 6.26 -3.81
N ASN A 252 -32.17 6.04 -3.13
CA ASN A 252 -31.22 7.11 -2.81
C ASN A 252 -30.17 7.21 -3.93
N ILE A 253 -30.03 8.37 -4.55
CA ILE A 253 -29.08 8.59 -5.65
C ILE A 253 -28.05 9.65 -5.25
N ARG A 254 -26.77 9.29 -5.22
CA ARG A 254 -25.67 10.25 -5.02
C ARG A 254 -24.99 10.59 -6.32
N ILE A 255 -24.90 11.88 -6.65
CA ILE A 255 -24.27 12.39 -7.86
C ILE A 255 -22.97 13.09 -7.47
N TYR A 256 -21.85 12.44 -7.79
CA TYR A 256 -20.50 12.97 -7.58
C TYR A 256 -20.04 13.76 -8.80
N TYR A 257 -19.59 15.00 -8.57
CA TYR A 257 -19.11 15.87 -9.63
C TYR A 257 -17.82 16.59 -9.25
N PHE A 258 -16.95 16.83 -10.22
CA PHE A 258 -15.78 17.69 -10.05
C PHE A 258 -16.14 19.13 -10.40
N GLY A 259 -15.68 20.14 -9.64
CA GLY A 259 -16.24 21.51 -9.58
C GLY A 259 -16.71 22.15 -10.89
N LYS A 260 -16.04 21.92 -12.03
CA LYS A 260 -16.46 22.46 -13.35
C LYS A 260 -17.77 21.85 -13.90
N ASN A 261 -18.24 20.73 -13.34
CA ASN A 261 -19.41 19.98 -13.78
C ASN A 261 -20.66 20.21 -12.92
N GLU A 262 -20.62 21.18 -12.00
CA GLU A 262 -21.75 21.44 -11.10
C GLU A 262 -23.06 21.67 -11.88
N LYS A 263 -23.00 22.42 -12.99
CA LYS A 263 -24.17 22.67 -13.84
C LYS A 263 -24.76 21.39 -14.44
N GLN A 264 -23.90 20.47 -14.89
CA GLN A 264 -24.33 19.17 -15.41
C GLN A 264 -24.94 18.30 -14.31
N ALA A 265 -24.32 18.29 -13.11
CA ALA A 265 -24.84 17.56 -11.96
C ALA A 265 -26.23 18.06 -11.53
N ARG A 266 -26.42 19.39 -11.50
CA ARG A 266 -27.74 20.02 -11.22
C ARG A 266 -28.78 19.69 -12.29
N THR A 267 -28.37 19.66 -13.57
CA THR A 267 -29.26 19.27 -14.67
C THR A 267 -29.70 17.81 -14.52
N LEU A 268 -28.76 16.90 -14.24
CA LEU A 268 -29.06 15.49 -13.98
C LEU A 268 -29.98 15.32 -12.76
N GLN A 269 -29.72 16.04 -11.67
CA GLN A 269 -30.58 16.01 -10.49
C GLN A 269 -32.02 16.44 -10.82
N SER A 270 -32.18 17.53 -11.56
CA SER A 270 -33.50 18.01 -11.99
C SER A 270 -34.23 16.99 -12.88
N ASN A 271 -33.51 16.32 -13.77
CA ASN A 271 -34.05 15.27 -14.63
C ASN A 271 -34.52 14.06 -13.81
N LEU A 272 -33.71 13.61 -12.85
CA LEU A 272 -34.06 12.53 -11.93
C LEU A 272 -35.27 12.89 -11.06
N TRP A 273 -35.38 14.13 -10.60
CA TRP A 273 -36.57 14.62 -9.89
C TRP A 273 -37.83 14.60 -10.75
N ALA A 274 -37.73 14.96 -12.03
CA ALA A 274 -38.85 14.90 -12.96
C ALA A 274 -39.30 13.45 -13.22
N ALA A 275 -38.35 12.50 -13.18
CA ALA A 275 -38.60 11.07 -13.31
C ALA A 275 -39.08 10.38 -12.01
N GLY A 276 -39.20 11.13 -10.90
CA GLY A 276 -39.74 10.61 -9.63
C GLY A 276 -38.71 10.27 -8.55
N PHE A 277 -37.41 10.31 -8.85
CA PHE A 277 -36.33 10.02 -7.89
C PHE A 277 -36.04 11.22 -7.00
N LYS A 278 -36.83 11.45 -5.95
CA LYS A 278 -36.71 12.66 -5.11
C LYS A 278 -35.52 12.64 -4.15
N ASN A 279 -35.05 11.46 -3.73
CA ASN A 279 -33.95 11.32 -2.77
C ASN A 279 -32.60 11.35 -3.48
N THR A 280 -32.18 12.54 -3.94
CA THR A 280 -30.92 12.73 -4.65
C THR A 280 -30.00 13.70 -3.91
N ASP A 281 -28.71 13.35 -3.77
CA ASP A 281 -27.69 14.21 -3.20
C ASP A 281 -26.63 14.61 -4.22
N LEU A 282 -26.18 15.86 -4.18
CA LEU A 282 -25.04 16.35 -4.95
C LEU A 282 -23.79 16.36 -4.06
N VAL A 283 -22.73 15.69 -4.49
CA VAL A 283 -21.47 15.60 -3.73
C VAL A 283 -20.31 16.12 -4.58
N ALA A 284 -19.66 17.18 -4.11
CA ALA A 284 -18.44 17.67 -4.75
C ALA A 284 -17.27 16.69 -4.52
N SER A 285 -16.62 16.29 -5.60
CA SER A 285 -15.43 15.44 -5.60
C SER A 285 -14.18 16.29 -5.82
N SER A 286 -13.10 15.98 -5.09
CA SER A 286 -11.77 16.60 -5.26
C SER A 286 -11.01 16.07 -6.48
N SER A 287 -11.49 15.00 -7.11
CA SER A 287 -10.79 14.31 -8.20
C SER A 287 -11.67 14.25 -9.44
N ALA A 288 -11.11 14.68 -10.58
CA ALA A 288 -11.71 14.51 -11.89
C ALA A 288 -11.59 13.05 -12.35
N ILE A 289 -12.68 12.50 -12.90
CA ILE A 289 -12.69 11.19 -13.55
C ILE A 289 -12.85 11.36 -15.07
N ILE A 290 -12.22 10.47 -15.84
CA ILE A 290 -12.15 10.58 -17.31
C ILE A 290 -13.42 10.04 -17.98
N LYS A 291 -14.12 9.10 -17.31
CA LYS A 291 -15.34 8.46 -17.83
C LYS A 291 -16.36 8.32 -16.70
N SER A 292 -17.62 8.64 -17.00
CA SER A 292 -18.71 8.55 -16.03
C SER A 292 -18.96 7.11 -15.60
N ASN A 293 -19.39 6.91 -14.35
CA ASN A 293 -19.73 5.58 -13.83
C ASN A 293 -21.07 5.62 -13.13
N LEU A 294 -21.91 4.63 -13.41
CA LEU A 294 -23.18 4.39 -12.73
C LEU A 294 -23.06 3.09 -11.94
N PHE A 295 -23.12 3.20 -10.62
CA PHE A 295 -23.15 2.08 -9.68
C PHE A 295 -24.59 1.86 -9.23
N VAL A 296 -25.10 0.64 -9.42
CA VAL A 296 -26.50 0.28 -9.12
C VAL A 296 -26.52 -0.87 -8.12
N SER A 297 -27.30 -0.70 -7.05
CA SER A 297 -27.53 -1.77 -6.07
C SER A 297 -28.23 -2.98 -6.69
N SER A 298 -27.79 -4.19 -6.30
CA SER A 298 -28.42 -5.46 -6.69
C SER A 298 -29.85 -5.67 -6.15
N GLN A 299 -30.36 -4.73 -5.35
CA GLN A 299 -31.73 -4.70 -4.82
C GLN A 299 -32.67 -3.80 -5.66
N LEU A 300 -32.14 -3.05 -6.62
CA LEU A 300 -32.97 -2.23 -7.51
C LEU A 300 -33.52 -3.08 -8.65
N SER A 301 -34.76 -2.79 -9.05
CA SER A 301 -35.36 -3.48 -10.17
C SER A 301 -34.72 -3.07 -11.51
N THR A 302 -34.91 -3.93 -12.52
CA THR A 302 -34.45 -3.63 -13.88
C THR A 302 -35.14 -2.39 -14.44
N ASN A 303 -36.41 -2.15 -14.09
CA ASN A 303 -37.17 -0.97 -14.54
C ASN A 303 -36.57 0.32 -13.94
N ILE A 304 -36.38 0.36 -12.62
CA ILE A 304 -35.73 1.49 -11.94
C ILE A 304 -34.34 1.77 -12.52
N THR A 305 -33.56 0.71 -12.72
CA THR A 305 -32.22 0.82 -13.32
C THR A 305 -32.28 1.44 -14.71
N GLN A 306 -33.23 1.03 -15.54
CA GLN A 306 -33.42 1.59 -16.89
C GLN A 306 -33.83 3.05 -16.86
N GLN A 307 -34.72 3.46 -15.94
CA GLN A 307 -35.12 4.85 -15.80
C GLN A 307 -33.95 5.77 -15.42
N ILE A 308 -33.12 5.36 -14.46
CA ILE A 308 -31.92 6.12 -14.07
C ILE A 308 -30.96 6.26 -15.26
N ARG A 309 -30.80 5.19 -16.06
CA ARG A 309 -29.96 5.22 -17.26
C ARG A 309 -30.47 6.19 -18.31
N LEU A 310 -31.77 6.19 -18.58
CA LEU A 310 -32.39 7.11 -19.54
C LEU A 310 -32.17 8.59 -19.16
N GLU A 311 -32.21 8.91 -17.86
CA GLU A 311 -31.94 10.27 -17.41
C GLU A 311 -30.44 10.62 -17.46
N LEU A 312 -29.55 9.66 -17.19
CA LEU A 312 -28.11 9.85 -17.34
C LEU A 312 -27.70 10.04 -18.81
N ASP A 313 -28.30 9.29 -19.74
CA ASP A 313 -28.04 9.38 -21.19
C ASP A 313 -28.36 10.76 -21.79
N LYS A 314 -29.20 11.56 -21.13
CA LYS A 314 -29.49 12.96 -21.52
C LYS A 314 -28.32 13.91 -21.19
N VAL A 315 -27.44 13.53 -20.26
CA VAL A 315 -26.34 14.36 -19.76
C VAL A 315 -24.98 13.81 -20.20
N ASP A 316 -24.77 12.51 -20.11
CA ASP A 316 -23.56 11.81 -20.56
C ASP A 316 -23.89 10.40 -21.05
N ARG A 317 -23.71 10.15 -22.35
CA ARG A 317 -23.94 8.83 -22.97
C ARG A 317 -22.75 7.87 -22.80
N ASN A 318 -21.60 8.37 -22.38
CA ASN A 318 -20.36 7.60 -22.31
C ASN A 318 -20.02 7.26 -20.85
N TYR A 319 -20.76 6.32 -20.28
CA TYR A 319 -20.53 5.84 -18.91
C TYR A 319 -20.36 4.32 -18.84
N SER A 320 -19.82 3.83 -17.73
CA SER A 320 -19.75 2.39 -17.42
C SER A 320 -20.79 2.04 -16.35
N LEU A 321 -21.53 0.95 -16.56
CA LEU A 321 -22.48 0.41 -15.59
C LEU A 321 -21.80 -0.65 -14.72
N MET A 322 -21.91 -0.52 -13.40
CA MET A 322 -21.37 -1.48 -12.43
C MET A 322 -22.45 -1.86 -11.41
N GLN A 323 -22.51 -3.14 -11.02
CA GLN A 323 -23.41 -3.60 -9.97
C GLN A 323 -22.66 -3.65 -8.63
N THR A 324 -23.33 -3.21 -7.57
CA THR A 324 -22.80 -3.28 -6.19
C THR A 324 -23.65 -4.21 -5.34
N SER A 325 -23.00 -5.01 -4.48
CA SER A 325 -23.65 -5.93 -3.54
C SER A 325 -24.15 -5.26 -2.26
N ASN A 326 -24.15 -3.92 -2.19
CA ASN A 326 -24.54 -3.18 -1.00
C ASN A 326 -26.04 -3.36 -0.70
N SER A 327 -26.37 -3.47 0.59
CA SER A 327 -27.67 -3.92 1.12
C SER A 327 -28.76 -2.84 1.18
N VAL A 328 -28.57 -1.71 0.49
CA VAL A 328 -29.49 -0.57 0.48
C VAL A 328 -29.82 -0.23 -0.97
N SER A 329 -31.05 0.25 -1.23
CA SER A 329 -31.54 0.77 -2.52
C SER A 329 -30.83 2.08 -2.91
N GLU A 330 -29.50 2.03 -3.02
CA GLU A 330 -28.62 3.16 -3.32
C GLU A 330 -28.08 3.02 -4.75
N SER A 331 -27.99 4.15 -5.45
CA SER A 331 -27.25 4.29 -6.70
C SER A 331 -26.26 5.44 -6.59
N SER A 332 -25.08 5.29 -7.19
CA SER A 332 -24.07 6.34 -7.23
C SER A 332 -23.67 6.65 -8.67
N ILE A 333 -23.70 7.93 -9.03
CA ILE A 333 -23.34 8.43 -10.36
C ILE A 333 -22.09 9.30 -10.19
N PHE A 334 -21.01 8.95 -10.88
CA PHE A 334 -19.82 9.77 -10.96
C PHE A 334 -19.78 10.39 -12.36
N LEU A 335 -19.77 11.73 -12.45
CA LEU A 335 -19.73 12.43 -13.73
C LEU A 335 -18.29 12.69 -14.21
N SER A 336 -18.03 12.40 -15.48
CA SER A 336 -16.77 12.65 -16.15
C SER A 336 -16.46 14.14 -16.25
N SER A 337 -15.19 14.53 -16.12
CA SER A 337 -14.76 15.88 -16.49
C SER A 337 -14.76 15.99 -18.01
N PRO A 338 -15.28 17.08 -18.60
CA PRO A 338 -15.15 17.31 -20.03
C PRO A 338 -13.68 17.29 -20.41
N ALA A 339 -13.35 16.53 -21.47
CA ALA A 339 -12.04 16.61 -22.10
C ALA A 339 -11.85 18.05 -22.59
N LYS A 340 -10.68 18.62 -22.32
CA LYS A 340 -10.30 19.95 -22.81
C LYS A 340 -10.25 20.00 -24.32
#